data_AF-A0A444JF66-F1
#
_entry.id   AF-A0A444JF66-F1
#
_cell.length_a   1.000
_cell.length_b   1.000
_cell.length_c   1.000
_cell.angle_alpha   90.00
_cell.angle_beta   90.00
_cell.angle_gamma   90.00
#
_symmetry.space_group_name_H-M   'P 1'
#
loop_
_entity.id
_entity.type
_entity.pdbx_description
1 polymer ?
#
loop_
_entity_poly.entity_id
_entity_poly.type
_entity_poly.pdbx_seq_one_letter_code
_entity_poly.pdbx_strand_id
1 'polypeptide(L)'
;MLLKGNGKPAPFSHSLSYLAKKAEIYDAFPEEQQLFIDMLEPMNIECRYPTNKEQLMRSLTEERCKAILANAKELQQWIKKRL
;
A
#
# COMPACT_ATOMS: atom_id res chain seq x y z
N MET A 1 5.25 6.24 11.48
CA MET A 1 3.85 5.74 11.51
C MET A 1 3.83 4.59 12.51
N LEU A 2 3.23 4.78 13.68
CA LEU A 2 3.23 3.78 14.76
C LEU A 2 2.10 2.77 14.50
N LEU A 3 2.44 1.48 14.44
CA LEU A 3 1.45 0.39 14.45
C LEU A 3 0.88 0.32 15.87
N LYS A 4 -0.27 0.96 16.11
CA LYS A 4 -1.07 0.72 17.32
C LYS A 4 -1.64 -0.70 17.21
N GLY A 5 -0.96 -1.65 17.82
CA GLY A 5 -1.39 -3.04 17.88
C GLY A 5 -0.60 -3.88 18.88
N ASN A 6 0.71 -3.64 19.06
CA ASN A 6 1.56 -4.57 19.84
C ASN A 6 2.63 -3.91 20.74
N GLY A 7 2.59 -2.60 20.98
CA GLY A 7 3.60 -1.91 21.82
C GLY A 7 5.05 -1.98 21.29
N LYS A 8 5.27 -2.58 20.12
CA LYS A 8 6.55 -2.72 19.43
C LYS A 8 6.66 -1.69 18.32
N PRO A 9 7.86 -1.11 18.09
CA PRO A 9 8.07 -0.21 16.97
C PRO A 9 7.75 -0.91 15.65
N ALA A 10 7.12 -0.17 14.73
CA ALA A 10 6.84 -0.66 13.39
C ALA A 10 8.16 -1.06 12.72
N PRO A 11 8.21 -2.21 12.02
CA PRO A 11 9.43 -2.60 11.34
C PRO A 11 9.78 -1.57 10.25
N PHE A 12 11.06 -1.30 10.08
CA PHE A 12 11.57 -0.44 9.01
C PHE A 12 11.45 -1.18 7.66
N SER A 13 10.25 -1.21 7.10
CA SER A 13 9.95 -1.86 5.83
C SER A 13 9.02 -0.99 4.99
N HIS A 14 9.24 -1.00 3.68
CA HIS A 14 8.37 -0.39 2.69
C HIS A 14 7.34 -1.37 2.10
N SER A 15 7.44 -2.66 2.42
CA SER A 15 6.46 -3.66 1.99
C SER A 15 5.17 -3.49 2.80
N LEU A 16 4.13 -3.07 2.11
CA LEU A 16 2.80 -2.87 2.68
C LEU A 16 2.18 -4.21 3.08
N SER A 17 2.38 -5.27 2.28
CA SER A 17 1.91 -6.62 2.59
C SER A 17 2.59 -7.17 3.86
N TYR A 18 3.90 -6.93 4.02
CA TYR A 18 4.61 -7.29 5.24
C TYR A 18 4.10 -6.53 6.48
N LEU A 19 3.88 -5.21 6.37
CA LEU A 19 3.35 -4.40 7.47
C LEU A 19 1.95 -4.86 7.89
N ALA A 20 1.08 -5.14 6.92
CA ALA A 20 -0.28 -5.62 7.17
C ALA A 20 -0.30 -7.02 7.82
N LYS A 21 0.59 -7.93 7.40
CA LYS A 21 0.75 -9.25 8.02
C LYS A 21 1.26 -9.13 9.46
N LYS A 22 2.24 -8.23 9.71
CA LYS A 22 2.75 -7.96 11.07
C LYS A 22 1.72 -7.32 12.00
N ALA A 23 0.76 -6.60 11.42
CA ALA A 23 -0.37 -6.04 12.14
C ALA A 23 -1.57 -7.01 12.23
N GLU A 24 -1.45 -8.23 11.69
CA GLU A 24 -2.50 -9.27 11.71
C GLU A 24 -3.82 -8.82 11.05
N ILE A 25 -3.75 -7.86 10.12
CA ILE A 25 -4.92 -7.33 9.39
C ILE A 25 -4.99 -7.78 7.93
N TYR A 26 -3.92 -8.38 7.40
CA TYR A 26 -3.83 -8.72 5.97
C TYR A 26 -4.94 -9.69 5.52
N ASP A 27 -5.18 -10.74 6.31
CA ASP A 27 -6.20 -11.76 5.99
C ASP A 27 -7.63 -11.24 6.18
N ALA A 28 -7.79 -10.09 6.87
CA ALA A 28 -9.08 -9.44 7.05
C ALA A 28 -9.41 -8.45 5.91
N PHE A 29 -8.46 -8.17 5.02
CA PHE A 29 -8.72 -7.34 3.85
C PHE A 29 -9.62 -8.05 2.85
N PRO A 30 -10.58 -7.35 2.24
CA PRO A 30 -11.21 -7.79 0.99
C PRO A 30 -10.16 -8.03 -0.09
N GLU A 31 -10.45 -8.95 -1.01
CA GLU A 31 -9.56 -9.30 -2.13
C GLU A 31 -9.10 -8.07 -2.92
N GLU A 32 -10.00 -7.13 -3.19
CA GLU A 32 -9.69 -5.86 -3.89
C GLU A 32 -8.62 -5.02 -3.16
N GLN A 33 -8.63 -5.03 -1.82
CA GLN A 33 -7.63 -4.31 -1.02
C GLN A 33 -6.28 -5.04 -1.02
N GLN A 34 -6.28 -6.37 -1.05
CA GLN A 34 -5.06 -7.16 -1.20
C GLN A 34 -4.41 -6.90 -2.57
N LEU A 35 -5.19 -6.99 -3.65
CA LEU A 35 -4.74 -6.68 -5.01
C LEU A 35 -4.23 -5.24 -5.14
N PHE A 36 -4.89 -4.29 -4.46
CA PHE A 36 -4.44 -2.90 -4.45
C PHE A 36 -3.09 -2.72 -3.75
N ILE A 37 -2.88 -3.40 -2.62
CA ILE A 37 -1.60 -3.38 -1.90
C ILE A 37 -0.49 -3.99 -2.76
N ASP A 38 -0.74 -5.12 -3.42
CA ASP A 38 0.24 -5.78 -4.30
C ASP A 38 0.61 -4.90 -5.49
N MET A 39 -0.35 -4.16 -6.05
CA MET A 39 -0.10 -3.18 -7.11
C MET A 39 0.78 -2.01 -6.63
N LEU A 40 0.64 -1.59 -5.37
CA LEU A 40 1.43 -0.48 -4.80
C LEU A 40 2.87 -0.87 -4.41
N GLU A 41 3.14 -2.15 -4.11
CA GLU A 41 4.47 -2.60 -3.69
C GLU A 41 5.62 -2.19 -4.66
N PRO A 42 5.53 -2.46 -5.99
CA PRO A 42 6.60 -2.11 -6.92
C PRO A 42 6.78 -0.60 -7.10
N MET A 43 5.72 0.19 -6.88
CA MET A 43 5.76 1.65 -7.06
C MET A 43 6.75 2.34 -6.11
N ASN A 44 7.08 1.71 -4.97
CA ASN A 44 7.96 2.28 -3.96
C ASN A 44 9.45 1.92 -4.16
N ILE A 45 9.72 0.76 -4.76
CA ILE A 45 11.07 0.17 -4.86
C ILE A 45 11.65 0.31 -6.28
N GLU A 46 10.82 0.17 -7.31
CA GLU A 46 11.27 0.04 -8.70
C GLU A 46 11.41 1.37 -9.45
N CYS A 47 10.84 2.46 -8.94
CA CYS A 47 11.04 3.82 -9.47
C CYS A 47 12.50 4.30 -9.41
N ARG A 48 13.39 3.54 -8.77
CA ARG A 48 14.83 3.85 -8.66
C ARG A 48 15.61 3.54 -9.93
N TYR A 49 15.13 2.64 -10.79
CA TYR A 49 15.76 2.35 -12.08
C TYR A 49 15.07 3.13 -13.21
N PRO A 50 15.83 3.85 -14.08
CA PRO A 50 15.27 4.73 -15.11
C PRO A 50 14.22 4.06 -16.01
N THR A 51 14.48 2.83 -16.47
CA THR A 51 13.60 2.10 -17.38
C THR A 51 12.25 1.74 -16.75
N ASN A 52 12.26 1.23 -15.52
CA ASN A 52 11.04 0.86 -14.80
C ASN A 52 10.24 2.11 -14.41
N LYS A 53 10.94 3.19 -14.07
CA LYS A 53 10.33 4.50 -13.80
C LYS A 53 9.58 5.02 -15.02
N GLU A 54 10.18 4.98 -16.22
CA GLU A 54 9.52 5.46 -17.44
C GLU A 54 8.23 4.71 -17.75
N GLN A 55 8.26 3.37 -17.65
CA GLN A 55 7.08 2.54 -17.88
C GLN A 55 5.99 2.83 -16.85
N LEU A 56 6.34 2.97 -15.57
CA LEU A 56 5.40 3.35 -14.53
C LEU A 56 4.80 4.73 -14.80
N MET A 57 5.62 5.73 -15.11
CA MET A 57 5.17 7.10 -15.38
C MET A 57 4.19 7.15 -16.57
N ARG A 58 4.40 6.34 -17.62
CA ARG A 58 3.46 6.22 -18.73
C ARG A 58 2.11 5.64 -18.31
N SER A 59 2.11 4.75 -17.32
CA SER A 59 0.88 4.14 -16.81
C SER A 59 0.10 5.07 -15.87
N LEU A 60 0.76 6.06 -15.24
CA LEU A 60 0.18 6.99 -14.26
C LEU A 60 -0.54 8.17 -14.92
N THR A 61 -1.61 7.88 -15.65
CA THR A 61 -2.53 8.91 -16.16
C THR A 61 -3.24 9.63 -15.02
N GLU A 62 -3.83 10.80 -15.30
CA GLU A 62 -4.59 11.57 -14.30
C GLU A 62 -5.73 10.74 -13.69
N GLU A 63 -6.48 10.02 -14.53
CA GLU A 63 -7.57 9.15 -14.11
C GLU A 63 -7.08 8.03 -13.19
N ARG A 64 -5.96 7.38 -13.56
CA ARG A 64 -5.37 6.33 -12.74
C ARG A 64 -4.85 6.88 -11.41
N CYS A 65 -4.23 8.05 -11.41
CA CYS A 65 -3.79 8.72 -10.18
C CYS A 65 -4.97 9.05 -9.25
N LYS A 66 -6.07 9.57 -9.80
CA LYS A 66 -7.30 9.81 -9.03
C LYS A 66 -7.86 8.53 -8.42
N ALA A 67 -7.91 7.44 -9.19
CA ALA A 67 -8.35 6.14 -8.70
C ALA A 67 -7.44 5.60 -7.58
N ILE A 68 -6.11 5.69 -7.75
CA ILE A 68 -5.13 5.28 -6.73
C ILE A 68 -5.35 6.07 -5.44
N LEU A 69 -5.55 7.39 -5.53
CA LEU A 69 -5.80 8.24 -4.36
C LEU A 69 -7.12 7.91 -3.66
N ALA A 70 -8.18 7.65 -4.42
CA ALA A 70 -9.46 7.23 -3.87
C ALA A 70 -9.35 5.90 -3.12
N ASN A 71 -8.78 4.88 -3.75
CA ASN A 71 -8.58 3.55 -3.17
C ASN A 71 -7.68 3.59 -1.94
N ALA A 72 -6.61 4.41 -1.97
CA ALA A 72 -5.74 4.62 -0.82
C ALA A 72 -6.48 5.26 0.36
N LYS A 73 -7.41 6.19 0.10
CA LYS A 73 -8.24 6.81 1.12
C LYS A 73 -9.22 5.80 1.73
N GLU A 74 -9.85 4.98 0.90
CA GLU A 74 -10.75 3.91 1.37
C GLU A 74 -10.03 2.89 2.23
N LEU A 75 -8.86 2.41 1.79
CA LEU A 75 -8.01 1.51 2.57
C LEU A 75 -7.63 2.14 3.92
N GLN A 76 -7.22 3.41 3.92
CA GLN A 76 -6.90 4.11 5.17
C GLN A 76 -8.11 4.20 6.10
N GLN A 77 -9.29 4.51 5.58
CA GLN A 77 -10.52 4.59 6.38
C GLN A 77 -10.92 3.22 6.94
N TRP A 78 -10.77 2.17 6.15
CA TRP A 78 -11.02 0.80 6.58
C TRP A 78 -10.11 0.42 7.76
N ILE A 79 -8.81 0.69 7.63
CA ILE A 79 -7.83 0.42 8.70
C ILE A 79 -8.18 1.20 9.97
N LYS A 80 -8.53 2.49 9.85
CA LYS A 80 -8.94 3.34 10.99
C LYS A 80 -10.23 2.89 11.68
N LYS A 81 -11.10 2.15 11.01
CA LYS A 81 -12.31 1.58 11.62
C LYS A 81 -12.04 0.28 12.36
N ARG A 82 -10.95 -0.41 12.02
CA ARG A 82 -10.54 -1.71 12.59
C ARG A 82 -9.58 -1.57 13.78
N LEU A 83 -8.76 -0.50 13.80
CA LEU A 83 -7.77 -0.18 14.85
C LEU A 83 -8.25 0.94 15.76
#